data_AF-A0A9D8VEV3-F1
#
_entry.id   AF-A0A9D8VEV3-F1
#
_cell.length_a   1.000
_cell.length_b   1.000
_cell.length_c   1.000
_cell.angle_alpha   90.00
_cell.angle_beta   90.00
_cell.angle_gamma   90.00
#
_symmetry.space_group_name_H-M   'P 1'
#
loop_
_entity.id
_entity.type
_entity.pdbx_description
1 polymer ?
#
loop_
_entity_poly.entity_id
_entity_poly.type
_entity_poly.pdbx_seq_one_letter_code
_entity_poly.pdbx_strand_id
1 'polypeptide(L)' 'MVVHGYPVLEVSKRLGIANKSLYDWIKKFSKPKAQREEEADLRAEIARLKRELKRAEQ' A
#
# COMPACT_ATOMS: atom_id res chain seq x y z
N MET A 1 -5.28 10.65 15.49
CA MET A 1 -5.18 10.90 14.03
C MET A 1 -6.59 11.11 13.49
N VAL A 2 -6.77 12.16 12.69
CA VAL A 2 -8.04 12.53 12.06
C VAL A 2 -7.87 12.34 10.55
N VAL A 3 -8.81 11.64 9.92
CA VAL A 3 -8.81 11.40 8.47
C VAL A 3 -10.12 11.94 7.91
N HIS A 4 -10.03 12.86 6.96
CA HIS A 4 -11.19 13.56 6.38
C HIS A 4 -12.14 14.18 7.43
N GLY A 5 -11.60 14.69 8.54
CA GLY A 5 -12.37 15.31 9.62
C GLY A 5 -12.86 14.34 10.70
N TYR A 6 -12.67 13.02 10.55
CA TYR A 6 -13.14 12.03 11.52
C TYR A 6 -11.99 11.37 12.29
N PRO A 7 -12.11 11.17 13.61
CA PRO A 7 -11.14 10.40 14.38
C PRO A 7 -11.12 8.93 13.93
N VAL A 8 -9.92 8.41 13.65
CA VAL A 8 -9.74 7.00 13.23
C VAL A 8 -10.34 6.02 14.24
N LEU A 9 -10.29 6.35 15.53
CA LEU A 9 -10.88 5.55 16.62
C LEU A 9 -12.42 5.48 16.55
N GLU A 10 -13.06 6.56 16.12
CA GLU A 10 -14.51 6.59 15.98
C GLU A 10 -14.94 5.78 14.76
N VAL A 11 -14.24 5.98 13.64
CA VAL A 11 -14.49 5.25 12.39
C VAL A 11 -14.27 3.75 12.56
N SER A 12 -13.19 3.33 13.22
CA SER A 12 -12.91 1.91 13.47
C SER A 12 -13.97 1.26 14.36
N LYS A 13 -14.42 1.95 15.41
CA LYS A 13 -15.53 1.49 16.27
C LYS A 13 -16.82 1.33 15.48
N ARG A 14 -17.18 2.31 14.64
CA ARG A 14 -18.37 2.25 13.79
C ARG A 14 -18.31 1.11 12.78
N LEU A 15 -17.13 0.81 12.25
CA LEU A 15 -16.90 -0.28 11.30
C LEU A 15 -16.69 -1.65 11.98
N GLY A 16 -16.60 -1.71 13.31
CA GLY A 16 -16.36 -2.96 14.04
C GLY A 16 -14.98 -3.59 13.79
N ILE A 17 -13.98 -2.79 13.42
CA ILE A 17 -12.63 -3.26 13.10
C ILE A 17 -11.59 -2.71 14.09
N ALA A 18 -10.43 -3.34 14.14
CA ALA A 18 -9.30 -2.82 14.90
C ALA A 18 -8.77 -1.51 14.27
N ASN A 19 -8.37 -0.56 15.13
CA ASN A 19 -7.74 0.71 14.71
C ASN A 19 -6.55 0.48 13.77
N LYS A 20 -5.74 -0.55 14.06
CA LYS A 20 -4.57 -0.92 13.27
C LYS A 20 -4.94 -1.28 11.83
N SER A 21 -6.00 -2.05 11.63
CA SER A 21 -6.48 -2.42 10.28
C SER A 21 -6.88 -1.20 9.47
N LEU A 22 -7.55 -0.24 10.11
CA LEU A 22 -7.93 1.00 9.46
C LEU A 22 -6.70 1.85 9.08
N TYR A 23 -5.68 1.91 9.95
CA TYR A 23 -4.39 2.54 9.61
C TYR A 23 -3.70 1.87 8.42
N ASP A 24 -3.65 0.54 8.41
CA ASP A 24 -3.04 -0.23 7.33
C ASP A 24 -3.77 0.03 5.99
N TRP A 25 -5.10 0.16 6.02
CA TRP A 25 -5.89 0.52 4.84
C TRP A 25 -5.68 1.98 4.41
N ILE A 26 -5.70 2.95 5.33
CA ILE A 26 -5.41 4.36 4.98
C ILE A 26 -4.06 4.46 4.27
N LYS A 27 -3.03 3.78 4.79
CA LYS A 27 -1.71 3.76 4.16
C LYS A 27 -1.75 3.11 2.78
N LYS A 28 -2.35 1.92 2.67
CA LYS A 28 -2.45 1.15 1.42
C LYS A 28 -3.23 1.91 0.35
N PHE A 29 -4.29 2.62 0.74
CA PHE A 29 -5.22 3.26 -0.18
C PHE A 29 -5.03 4.78 -0.32
N SER A 30 -3.94 5.32 0.25
CA SER A 30 -3.60 6.75 0.18
C SER A 30 -3.35 7.28 -1.23
N LYS A 31 -2.88 6.43 -2.14
CA LYS A 31 -2.66 6.75 -3.56
C LYS A 31 -3.82 6.27 -4.43
N PRO A 32 -4.14 6.92 -5.57
CA PRO A 32 -5.09 6.41 -6.56
C PRO A 32 -4.78 4.98 -7.01
N LYS A 33 -5.83 4.22 -7.38
CA LYS A 33 -5.69 2.82 -7.81
C LYS A 33 -4.69 2.64 -8.95
N ALA A 34 -4.81 3.46 -10.01
CA ALA A 34 -3.92 3.42 -11.17
C ALA A 34 -2.43 3.56 -10.77
N GLN A 35 -2.10 4.51 -9.87
CA GLN A 35 -0.74 4.68 -9.38
C GLN A 35 -0.24 3.48 -8.57
N ARG A 36 -1.12 2.80 -7.82
CA ARG A 36 -0.74 1.61 -7.05
C ARG A 36 -0.48 0.40 -7.95
N GLU A 37 -1.25 0.26 -9.03
CA GLU A 37 -1.07 -0.81 -10.02
C GLU A 37 0.24 -0.58 -10.80
N GLU A 38 0.46 0.64 -11.29
CA GLU A 38 1.72 1.02 -11.95
C GLU A 38 2.94 0.79 -11.04
N GLU A 39 2.87 1.18 -9.76
CA GLU A 39 3.95 0.93 -8.81
C GLU A 39 4.20 -0.58 -8.59
N ALA A 40 3.16 -1.41 -8.60
CA ALA A 40 3.28 -2.85 -8.48
C ALA A 40 3.95 -3.47 -9.71
N ASP A 41 3.58 -3.02 -10.91
CA ASP A 41 4.17 -3.45 -12.18
C ASP A 41 5.65 -3.05 -12.27
N LEU A 42 5.98 -1.81 -11.92
CA LEU A 42 7.37 -1.33 -11.86
C LEU A 42 8.20 -2.15 -10.86
N ARG A 43 7.64 -2.49 -9.69
CA ARG A 43 8.33 -3.34 -8.71
C ARG A 43 8.57 -4.76 -9.24
N ALA A 44 7.61 -5.32 -9.98
CA ALA A 44 7.77 -6.62 -10.61
C ALA A 44 8.86 -6.58 -11.70
N GLU A 45 8.89 -5.52 -12.51
CA GLU A 45 9.90 -5.33 -13.54
C GLU A 45 11.30 -5.16 -12.94
N ILE A 46 11.45 -4.32 -11.91
CA ILE A 46 12.71 -4.18 -11.18
C ILE A 46 13.19 -5.53 -10.64
N ALA A 47 12.29 -6.35 -10.09
CA ALA A 47 12.63 -7.66 -9.59
C ALA A 47 13.07 -8.61 -10.72
N ARG A 48 12.44 -8.55 -11.90
CA ARG A 48 12.85 -9.30 -13.08
C ARG A 48 14.23 -8.89 -13.57
N LEU A 49 14.43 -7.58 -13.78
CA LEU A 49 15.71 -7.01 -14.24
C LEU A 49 16.85 -7.33 -13.27
N LYS A 50 16.63 -7.26 -11.96
CA LYS A 50 17.64 -7.66 -10.95
C LYS A 50 18.04 -9.13 -11.07
N ARG A 51 17.10 -10.03 -11.42
CA ARG A 51 17.40 -11.46 -11.63
C ARG A 51 18.17 -11.68 -12.92
N GLU A 52 17.81 -10.99 -13.99
CA GLU A 52 18.52 -11.06 -15.27
C GLU A 52 19.95 -10.54 -15.14
N LEU A 53 20.14 -9.39 -14.47
CA LEU A 53 21.45 -8.83 -14.18
C LEU A 53 22.32 -9.83 -13.41
N LYS A 54 21.79 -10.39 -12.32
CA LYS A 54 22.51 -11.40 -11.52
C LYS A 54 22.93 -12.63 -12.33
N ARG A 55 22.14 -13.03 -13.32
CA ARG A 55 22.47 -14.17 -14.20
C ARG A 55 23.54 -13.83 -15.24
N ALA A 56 23.59 -12.58 -15.71
CA ALA A 56 24.58 -12.12 -16.68
C ALA A 56 25.95 -11.82 -16.05
N GLU A 57 25.96 -11.49 -14.76
CA GLU A 57 27.18 -11.29 -13.95
C GLU A 57 27.82 -12.61 -13.47
N GLN A 58 27.30 -13.77 -13.89
CA GLN A 58 27.68 -15.10 -13.45
C GLN A 58 28.43 -15.86 -14.55
#